data_AF-A0A2T4J9L0-F1
#
_entry.id   AF-A0A2T4J9L0-F1
#
_cell.length_a   1.000
_cell.length_b   1.000
_cell.length_c   1.000
_cell.angle_alpha   90.00
_cell.angle_beta   90.00
_cell.angle_gamma   90.00
#
_symmetry.space_group_name_H-M   'P 1'
#
loop_
_entity.id
_entity.type
_entity.pdbx_description
1 polymer ?
#
loop_
_entity_poly.entity_id
_entity_poly.type
_entity_poly.pdbx_seq_one_letter_code
_entity_poly.pdbx_strand_id
1 'polypeptide(L)'
;MTDVVFYDDLEPQAYSTGVCVLHAPAFAKLWSLCRERKLTVVADVHTHGGRAIQSKADRTNPMVARAGHVGLILPDFAIAPIRWDQVGIYEYRGDHQWHDRSPRVRRGFFYTGLWS
;
A
#
# COMPACT_ATOMS: atom_id res chain seq x y z
N MET A 1 11.41 17.98 0.77
CA MET A 1 11.44 17.59 -0.65
C MET A 1 10.52 16.39 -0.79
N THR A 2 9.59 16.45 -1.73
CA THR A 2 8.65 15.35 -2.00
C THR A 2 9.10 14.68 -3.29
N ASP A 3 9.50 13.42 -3.20
CA ASP A 3 9.84 12.60 -4.35
C ASP A 3 8.56 11.99 -4.93
N VAL A 4 8.41 12.05 -6.25
CA VAL A 4 7.27 11.47 -6.97
C VAL A 4 7.80 10.60 -8.10
N VAL A 5 7.17 9.45 -8.28
CA VAL A 5 7.38 8.51 -9.38
C VAL A 5 6.01 7.96 -9.74
N PHE A 6 5.62 8.02 -11.01
CA PHE A 6 4.34 7.50 -11.45
C PHE A 6 4.46 6.02 -11.85
N TYR A 7 3.35 5.27 -11.82
CA TYR A 7 3.41 3.85 -12.16
C TYR A 7 3.79 3.60 -13.62
N ASP A 8 3.41 4.50 -14.52
CA ASP A 8 3.77 4.48 -15.95
C ASP A 8 5.24 4.80 -16.22
N ASP A 9 5.93 5.50 -15.31
CA ASP A 9 7.40 5.62 -15.35
C ASP A 9 8.09 4.27 -15.08
N LEU A 10 7.44 3.41 -14.27
CA LEU A 10 7.94 2.09 -13.90
C LEU A 10 7.52 1.00 -14.90
N GLU A 11 6.27 1.05 -15.35
CA GLU A 11 5.62 0.11 -16.27
C GLU A 11 4.67 0.88 -17.21
N PRO A 12 5.04 1.10 -18.49
CA PRO A 12 4.24 1.89 -19.42
C PRO A 12 2.80 1.40 -19.60
N GLN A 13 2.52 0.11 -19.36
CA GLN A 13 1.19 -0.49 -19.47
C GLN A 13 0.44 -0.60 -18.13
N ALA A 14 0.89 0.11 -17.08
CA ALA A 14 0.38 -0.02 -15.72
C ALA A 14 -1.15 0.13 -15.59
N TYR A 15 -1.78 0.92 -16.46
CA TYR A 15 -3.22 1.23 -16.39
C TYR A 15 -4.07 0.51 -17.46
N SER A 16 -3.47 -0.35 -18.27
CA SER A 16 -4.10 -0.95 -19.46
C SER A 16 -5.30 -1.87 -19.18
N THR A 17 -5.51 -2.28 -17.92
CA THR A 17 -6.52 -3.29 -17.54
C THR A 17 -7.66 -2.72 -16.69
N GLY A 18 -7.67 -1.41 -16.42
CA GLY A 18 -8.61 -0.77 -15.50
C GLY A 18 -8.26 -0.94 -14.00
N VAL A 19 -7.18 -1.66 -13.70
CA VAL A 19 -6.50 -1.69 -12.40
C VAL A 19 -5.01 -1.42 -12.59
N CYS A 20 -4.32 -0.98 -11.53
CA CYS A 20 -2.88 -0.76 -11.58
C CYS A 20 -2.15 -2.10 -11.54
N VAL A 21 -1.38 -2.41 -12.58
CA VAL A 21 -0.60 -3.65 -12.69
C VAL A 21 0.88 -3.33 -12.84
N LEU A 22 1.69 -3.78 -11.89
CA LEU A 22 3.15 -3.66 -11.94
C LEU A 22 3.77 -5.05 -11.97
N HIS A 23 4.65 -5.29 -12.92
CA HIS A 23 5.40 -6.55 -13.01
C HIS A 23 6.74 -6.44 -12.30
N ALA A 24 7.40 -7.57 -12.04
CA ALA A 24 8.69 -7.61 -11.33
C ALA A 24 9.74 -6.59 -11.82
N PRO A 25 9.90 -6.30 -13.13
CA PRO A 25 10.83 -5.27 -13.60
C PRO A 25 10.52 -3.86 -13.09
N ALA A 26 9.23 -3.52 -12.92
CA ALA A 26 8.80 -2.23 -12.38
C ALA A 26 9.28 -2.05 -10.94
N PHE A 27 9.17 -3.10 -10.12
CA PHE A 27 9.68 -3.09 -8.75
C PHE A 27 11.20 -3.00 -8.71
N ALA A 28 11.92 -3.69 -9.61
CA ALA A 28 13.37 -3.58 -9.69
C ALA A 28 13.82 -2.13 -9.96
N LYS A 29 13.12 -1.40 -10.85
CA LYS A 29 13.35 0.04 -11.08
C LYS A 29 13.06 0.86 -9.83
N LEU A 30 11.91 0.64 -9.17
CA LEU A 30 11.55 1.33 -7.93
C LEU A 30 12.61 1.14 -6.85
N TRP A 31 13.12 -0.08 -6.66
CA TRP A 31 14.17 -0.36 -5.67
C TRP A 31 15.49 0.33 -5.99
N SER A 32 15.84 0.47 -7.27
CA SER A 32 17.01 1.25 -7.69
C SER A 32 16.85 2.73 -7.34
N LEU A 33 15.69 3.32 -7.63
CA LEU A 33 15.38 4.71 -7.28
C LEU A 33 15.41 4.93 -5.77
N CYS A 34 14.81 4.03 -4.98
CA CYS A 34 14.88 4.12 -3.52
C CYS A 34 16.32 4.07 -3.02
N ARG A 35 17.17 3.16 -3.53
CA ARG A 35 18.58 3.06 -3.12
C ARG A 35 19.37 4.31 -3.45
N GLU A 36 19.23 4.84 -4.66
CA GLU A 36 19.90 6.07 -5.11
C GLU A 36 19.54 7.25 -4.20
N ARG A 37 18.27 7.36 -3.83
CA ARG A 37 17.73 8.41 -2.96
C ARG A 37 17.90 8.12 -1.46
N LYS A 38 18.57 7.02 -1.09
CA LYS A 38 18.73 6.56 0.31
C LYS A 38 17.40 6.39 1.06
N LEU A 39 16.37 5.96 0.35
CA LEU A 39 15.03 5.69 0.87
C LEU A 39 14.82 4.20 1.11
N THR A 40 13.91 3.88 2.04
CA THR A 40 13.41 2.52 2.26
C THR A 40 11.89 2.57 2.26
N VAL A 41 11.26 1.61 1.59
CA VAL A 41 9.80 1.45 1.63
C VAL A 41 9.41 0.81 2.96
N VAL A 42 8.51 1.47 3.68
CA VAL A 42 8.04 1.05 5.02
C VAL A 42 6.59 0.59 5.01
N ALA A 43 5.81 1.02 4.02
CA ALA A 43 4.40 0.69 3.83
C ALA A 43 4.00 0.99 2.38
N ASP A 44 2.87 0.43 1.95
CA ASP A 44 2.15 0.90 0.76
C ASP A 44 0.75 1.39 1.13
N VAL A 45 0.18 2.25 0.30
CA VAL A 45 -1.20 2.69 0.40
C VAL A 45 -1.84 2.65 -0.99
N HIS A 46 -3.05 2.11 -1.07
CA HIS A 46 -3.89 2.17 -2.27
C HIS A 46 -5.34 2.49 -1.88
N THR A 47 -6.17 2.74 -2.88
CA THR A 47 -7.55 3.18 -2.66
C THR A 47 -8.54 2.24 -3.33
N HIS A 48 -9.69 2.06 -2.70
CA HIS A 48 -10.84 1.35 -3.28
C HIS A 48 -11.97 2.35 -3.51
N GLY A 49 -12.84 2.11 -4.49
CA GLY A 49 -14.03 2.94 -4.74
C GLY A 49 -15.15 2.79 -3.69
N GLY A 50 -14.93 2.00 -2.65
CA GLY A 50 -15.90 1.75 -1.58
C GLY A 50 -15.17 1.43 -0.28
N ARG A 51 -15.59 0.37 0.44
CA ARG A 51 -14.97 0.01 1.73
C ARG A 51 -13.50 -0.40 1.60
N ALA A 52 -12.69 0.01 2.57
CA ALA A 52 -11.29 -0.39 2.72
C ALA A 52 -11.13 -1.82 3.27
N ILE A 53 -11.55 -2.79 2.46
CA ILE A 53 -11.43 -4.22 2.74
C ILE A 53 -10.43 -4.82 1.77
N GLN A 54 -9.51 -5.62 2.29
CA GLN A 54 -8.54 -6.33 1.47
C GLN A 54 -9.24 -7.37 0.58
N SER A 55 -9.09 -7.22 -0.72
CA SER A 55 -9.63 -8.11 -1.74
C SER A 55 -8.83 -9.41 -1.83
N LYS A 56 -9.27 -10.35 -2.68
CA LYS A 56 -8.44 -11.51 -3.02
C LYS A 56 -7.17 -11.08 -3.78
N ALA A 57 -7.31 -10.15 -4.72
CA ALA A 57 -6.20 -9.67 -5.54
C ALA A 57 -5.11 -9.03 -4.67
N ASP A 58 -5.49 -8.18 -3.71
CA ASP A 58 -4.53 -7.50 -2.83
C ASP A 58 -3.78 -8.52 -1.96
N ARG A 59 -4.49 -9.53 -1.44
CA ARG A 59 -3.88 -10.59 -0.61
C ARG A 59 -2.85 -11.42 -1.37
N THR A 60 -3.16 -11.75 -2.62
CA THR A 60 -2.32 -12.64 -3.44
C THR A 60 -1.20 -11.89 -4.16
N ASN A 61 -1.26 -10.57 -4.23
CA ASN A 61 -0.27 -9.74 -4.94
C ASN A 61 0.27 -8.61 -4.04
N PRO A 62 0.97 -8.92 -2.93
CA PRO A 62 1.59 -7.90 -2.09
C PRO A 62 2.58 -7.05 -2.89
N MET A 63 2.51 -5.73 -2.78
CA MET A 63 3.54 -4.81 -3.30
C MET A 63 4.93 -5.13 -2.73
N VAL A 64 4.99 -5.53 -1.45
CA VAL A 64 6.21 -5.98 -0.78
C VAL A 64 5.94 -7.29 -0.05
N ALA A 65 6.46 -8.38 -0.60
CA ALA A 65 6.30 -9.73 -0.05
C ALA A 65 7.28 -10.03 1.13
N ARG A 66 7.37 -9.13 2.10
CA ARG A 66 8.23 -9.27 3.29
C ARG A 66 7.39 -9.27 4.56
N ALA A 67 7.53 -10.31 5.39
CA ALA A 67 6.82 -10.37 6.67
C ALA A 67 7.07 -9.10 7.50
N GLY A 68 5.99 -8.55 8.07
CA GLY A 68 5.97 -7.27 8.77
C GLY A 68 5.63 -6.06 7.89
N HIS A 69 5.58 -6.21 6.56
CA HIS A 69 5.13 -5.15 5.67
C HIS A 69 3.67 -4.75 5.97
N VAL A 70 3.38 -3.46 5.90
CA VAL A 70 2.05 -2.91 6.18
C VAL A 70 1.46 -2.32 4.90
N GLY A 71 0.30 -2.83 4.50
CA GLY A 71 -0.52 -2.27 3.43
C GLY A 71 -1.70 -1.50 4.01
N LEU A 72 -1.91 -0.28 3.53
CA LEU A 72 -3.05 0.55 3.88
C LEU A 72 -4.03 0.62 2.71
N ILE A 73 -5.32 0.61 3.02
CA ILE A 73 -6.39 0.78 2.04
C ILE A 73 -7.24 1.97 2.48
N LEU A 74 -7.40 2.95 1.60
CA LEU A 74 -8.31 4.08 1.81
C LEU A 74 -9.63 3.83 1.08
N PRO A 75 -10.78 4.14 1.70
CA PRO A 75 -12.08 3.97 1.07
C PRO A 75 -12.36 5.09 0.06
N ASP A 76 -13.42 4.91 -0.73
CA ASP A 76 -14.05 5.94 -1.57
C ASP A 76 -13.06 6.75 -2.42
N PHE A 77 -12.08 6.08 -3.03
CA PHE A 77 -10.98 6.68 -3.80
C PHE A 77 -10.20 7.77 -3.05
N ALA A 78 -10.10 7.65 -1.73
CA ALA A 78 -9.51 8.64 -0.84
C ALA A 78 -10.17 10.03 -0.94
N ILE A 79 -11.46 10.11 -1.32
CA ILE A 79 -12.23 11.35 -1.28
C ILE A 79 -12.38 11.80 0.17
N ALA A 80 -11.96 13.03 0.46
CA ALA A 80 -12.03 13.60 1.79
C ALA A 80 -13.47 13.96 2.21
N PRO A 81 -13.80 13.91 3.52
CA PRO A 81 -12.92 13.53 4.62
C PRO A 81 -12.80 12.01 4.78
N ILE A 82 -11.58 11.51 4.97
CA ILE A 82 -11.33 10.10 5.30
C ILE A 82 -11.28 9.96 6.82
N ARG A 83 -12.19 9.20 7.40
CA ARG A 83 -12.15 8.92 8.83
C ARG A 83 -11.19 7.77 9.12
N TRP A 84 -10.38 7.92 10.16
CA TRP A 84 -9.38 6.90 10.51
C TRP A 84 -9.99 5.53 10.81
N ASP A 85 -11.19 5.48 11.39
CA ASP A 85 -11.93 4.25 11.66
C ASP A 85 -12.36 3.48 10.39
N GLN A 86 -12.31 4.14 9.23
CA GLN A 86 -12.62 3.53 7.93
C GLN A 86 -11.39 2.99 7.20
N VAL A 87 -10.17 3.22 7.69
CA VAL A 87 -8.94 2.80 7.02
C VAL A 87 -8.67 1.29 7.19
N GLY A 88 -8.39 0.63 6.07
CA GLY A 88 -7.89 -0.74 6.01
C GLY A 88 -6.42 -0.77 6.41
N ILE A 89 -6.00 -1.59 7.37
CA ILE A 89 -4.58 -1.77 7.72
C ILE A 89 -4.30 -3.26 7.82
N TYR A 90 -3.38 -3.76 7.00
CA TYR A 90 -3.10 -5.20 6.91
C TYR A 90 -1.60 -5.42 7.04
N GLU A 91 -1.21 -6.29 7.96
CA GLU A 91 0.18 -6.69 8.19
C GLU A 91 0.46 -8.01 7.49
N TYR A 92 1.39 -8.01 6.53
CA TYR A 92 1.79 -9.22 5.81
C TYR A 92 2.58 -10.16 6.72
N ARG A 93 2.23 -11.45 6.72
CA ARG A 93 2.86 -12.47 7.58
C ARG A 93 3.71 -13.49 6.82
N GLY A 94 3.80 -13.35 5.50
CA GLY A 94 4.40 -14.37 4.62
C GLY A 94 3.33 -15.29 4.04
N ASP A 95 3.68 -16.02 2.96
CA ASP A 95 2.83 -17.02 2.32
C ASP A 95 1.38 -16.55 2.03
N HIS A 96 1.24 -15.32 1.54
CA HIS A 96 -0.07 -14.71 1.26
C HIS A 96 -1.01 -14.61 2.48
N GLN A 97 -0.48 -14.76 3.69
CA GLN A 97 -1.20 -14.59 4.96
C GLN A 97 -1.10 -13.15 5.46
N TRP A 98 -2.20 -12.66 6.02
CA TRP A 98 -2.34 -11.28 6.48
C TRP A 98 -3.07 -11.23 7.82
N HIS A 99 -2.64 -10.32 8.69
CA HIS A 99 -3.42 -9.94 9.86
C HIS A 99 -4.16 -8.64 9.57
N ASP A 100 -5.47 -8.62 9.81
CA ASP A 100 -6.24 -7.36 9.88
C ASP A 100 -5.85 -6.62 11.17
N ARG A 101 -5.27 -5.43 10.97
CA ARG A 101 -4.84 -4.50 12.00
C ARG A 101 -5.62 -3.19 11.94
N SER A 102 -6.71 -3.13 11.16
CA SER A 102 -7.54 -1.94 11.04
C SER A 102 -8.03 -1.48 12.41
N PRO A 103 -8.28 -0.17 12.60
CA PRO A 103 -8.79 0.36 13.87
C PRO A 103 -10.09 -0.29 14.38
N ARG A 104 -10.89 -0.83 13.46
CA ARG A 104 -12.11 -1.61 13.76
C ARG A 104 -11.83 -2.96 14.45
N VAL A 105 -10.64 -3.54 14.26
CA VAL A 105 -10.21 -4.82 14.84
C VAL A 105 -9.27 -4.58 16.03
N ARG A 106 -8.26 -3.73 15.86
CA ARG A 106 -7.25 -3.43 16.88
C ARG A 106 -6.91 -1.94 16.86
N ARG A 107 -7.26 -1.24 17.95
CA ARG A 107 -6.83 0.16 18.14
C ARG A 107 -5.33 0.23 18.44
N GLY A 108 -4.69 1.32 18.02
CA GLY A 108 -3.31 1.63 18.39
C GLY A 108 -2.21 0.83 17.69
N PHE A 109 -2.53 0.04 16.64
CA PHE A 109 -1.49 -0.63 15.85
C PHE A 109 -0.66 0.35 15.02
N PHE A 110 -1.31 1.35 14.43
CA PHE A 110 -0.69 2.37 13.59
C PHE A 110 -0.97 3.74 14.22
N TYR A 111 0.08 4.43 14.66
CA TYR A 111 0.00 5.74 15.31
C TYR A 111 0.00 6.84 14.25
N THR A 112 -1.03 7.69 14.26
CA THR A 112 -1.17 8.84 13.36
C THR A 112 -1.13 10.18 14.10
N GLY A 113 -0.70 10.19 15.36
CA GLY A 113 -0.54 11.42 16.13
C GLY A 113 0.81 12.09 15.85
N LEU A 114 1.06 13.19 16.55
CA LEU A 114 2.34 13.89 16.50
C LEU A 114 3.31 13.24 17.49
N TRP A 115 4.56 13.07 17.07
CA TRP A 115 5.65 12.81 18.00
C TRP A 115 6.12 14.17 18.53
N SER A 116 6.05 14.38 19.84
CA SER A 116 6.58 15.56 20.54
C SER A 116 7.98 15.29 21.07
#